data_AF-I2CQ85-F1
#
_entry.id   AF-I2CQ85-F1
#
_cell.length_a   1.000
_cell.length_b   1.000
_cell.length_c   1.000
_cell.angle_alpha   90.00
_cell.angle_beta   90.00
_cell.angle_gamma   90.00
#
_symmetry.space_group_name_H-M   'P 1'
#
loop_
_entity.id
_entity.type
_entity.pdbx_description
1 polymer ?
#
loop_
_entity_poly.entity_id
_entity_poly.type
_entity_poly.pdbx_seq_one_letter_code
_entity_poly.pdbx_strand_id
1 'polypeptide(L)'
;MHNGASTLGGDDEDDTRTFLYHERQESSLCGQHALNALLIGPYFSPADLAEIAAELDAKEAELMLAAGETIDAMKFLAEDSGNVNASGFFSVD
;
A
#
# COMPACT_ATOMS: atom_id res chain seq x y z
N MET A 1 36.20 -8.33 -47.10
CA MET A 1 35.71 -7.96 -45.76
C MET A 1 34.68 -9.01 -45.37
N HIS A 2 35.14 -10.10 -44.74
CA HIS A 2 34.28 -11.15 -44.20
C HIS A 2 34.05 -10.86 -42.73
N ASN A 3 32.82 -10.55 -42.33
CA ASN A 3 32.41 -10.65 -40.93
C ASN A 3 31.52 -11.87 -40.82
N GLY A 4 32.11 -12.99 -40.38
CA GLY A 4 31.38 -14.16 -39.95
C GLY A 4 30.88 -13.95 -38.52
N ALA A 5 29.57 -13.99 -38.35
CA ALA A 5 28.96 -14.29 -37.06
C ALA A 5 28.76 -15.81 -37.02
N SER A 6 29.70 -16.50 -36.38
CA SER A 6 29.67 -17.94 -36.20
C SER A 6 28.52 -18.35 -35.28
N THR A 7 27.77 -19.35 -35.74
CA THR A 7 26.67 -20.05 -35.07
C THR A 7 27.16 -20.92 -33.91
N LEU A 8 26.48 -20.88 -32.77
CA LEU A 8 26.30 -22.01 -31.84
C LEU A 8 24.84 -21.87 -31.35
N GLY A 9 23.95 -22.81 -31.62
CA GLY A 9 23.96 -24.14 -31.02
C GLY A 9 23.03 -24.06 -29.81
N GLY A 10 21.91 -24.79 -29.87
CA GLY A 10 20.81 -24.62 -28.94
C GLY A 10 21.13 -25.01 -27.52
N ASP A 11 20.44 -24.36 -26.60
CA ASP A 11 20.13 -24.81 -25.26
C ASP A 11 18.72 -24.25 -24.97
N ASP A 12 17.71 -25.11 -25.04
CA ASP A 12 16.38 -24.88 -24.46
C ASP A 12 16.51 -24.85 -22.91
N GLU A 13 17.33 -23.95 -22.38
CA GLU A 13 17.40 -23.67 -20.94
C GLU A 13 16.47 -22.51 -20.64
N ASP A 14 15.24 -22.89 -20.29
CA ASP A 14 14.42 -22.26 -19.25
C ASP A 14 14.75 -20.78 -19.01
N ASP A 15 14.13 -19.89 -19.80
CA ASP A 15 14.08 -18.45 -19.53
C ASP A 15 13.19 -18.21 -18.29
N THR A 16 13.58 -18.75 -17.13
CA THR A 16 12.98 -18.46 -15.81
C THR A 16 13.40 -17.07 -15.32
N ARG A 17 13.40 -16.07 -16.21
CA ARG A 17 13.44 -14.67 -15.81
C ARG A 17 12.25 -14.40 -14.92
N THR A 18 12.52 -14.43 -13.61
CA THR A 18 11.56 -14.10 -12.58
C THR A 18 11.34 -12.59 -12.66
N PHE A 19 10.16 -12.19 -13.12
CA PHE A 19 9.77 -10.79 -13.13
C PHE A 19 9.38 -10.37 -11.72
N LEU A 20 10.12 -9.41 -11.16
CA LEU A 20 9.79 -8.77 -9.88
C LEU A 20 8.91 -7.56 -10.12
N TYR A 21 7.75 -7.54 -9.48
CA TYR A 21 6.93 -6.34 -9.40
C TYR A 21 7.56 -5.33 -8.44
N HIS A 22 7.80 -4.11 -8.92
CA HIS A 22 8.31 -3.02 -8.10
C HIS A 22 7.68 -1.71 -8.53
N GLU A 23 7.02 -1.03 -7.59
CA GLU A 23 6.64 0.36 -7.72
C GLU A 23 7.69 1.23 -7.04
N ARG A 24 8.15 2.26 -7.75
CA ARG A 24 9.00 3.27 -7.13
C ARG A 24 8.15 4.09 -6.16
N GLN A 25 8.63 4.21 -4.92
CA GLN A 25 7.98 5.09 -3.96
C GLN A 25 8.07 6.55 -4.41
N GLU A 26 6.91 7.19 -4.47
CA GLU A 26 6.77 8.64 -4.64
C GLU A 26 6.19 9.27 -3.38
N SER A 27 6.75 10.40 -2.95
CA SER A 27 6.28 11.13 -1.76
C SER A 27 6.30 10.26 -0.47
N SER A 28 5.39 10.52 0.47
CA SER A 28 5.29 9.81 1.76
C SER A 28 4.33 8.61 1.72
N LEU A 29 4.07 8.03 0.54
CA LEU A 29 3.08 6.95 0.34
C LEU A 29 3.67 5.54 0.57
N CYS A 30 4.53 5.38 1.58
CA CYS A 30 5.24 4.11 1.80
C CYS A 30 4.28 2.93 2.05
N GLY A 31 3.14 3.15 2.72
CA GLY A 31 2.12 2.12 2.97
C GLY A 31 1.54 1.54 1.68
N GLN A 32 1.19 2.39 0.71
CA GLN A 32 0.70 1.98 -0.60
C GLN A 32 1.71 1.07 -1.31
N HIS A 33 2.94 1.54 -1.46
CA HIS A 33 3.95 0.81 -2.23
C HIS A 33 4.40 -0.47 -1.52
N ALA A 34 4.38 -0.50 -0.19
CA ALA A 34 4.63 -1.73 0.57
C ALA A 34 3.56 -2.79 0.27
N LEU A 35 2.28 -2.42 0.29
CA LEU A 35 1.16 -3.33 0.00
C LEU A 35 1.19 -3.81 -1.45
N ASN A 36 1.44 -2.90 -2.39
CA ASN A 36 1.50 -3.24 -3.82
C ASN A 36 2.72 -4.15 -4.15
N ALA A 37 3.86 -3.91 -3.51
CA ALA A 37 5.02 -4.79 -3.62
C ALA A 37 4.75 -6.18 -3.02
N LEU A 38 4.08 -6.25 -1.86
CA LEU A 38 3.71 -7.50 -1.20
C LEU A 38 2.76 -8.34 -2.06
N LEU A 39 1.77 -7.69 -2.68
CA LEU A 39 0.77 -8.35 -3.52
C LEU A 39 1.22 -8.53 -4.98
N ILE A 40 2.42 -8.05 -5.31
CA ILE A 40 3.04 -8.20 -6.63
C ILE A 40 2.15 -7.57 -7.72
N GLY A 41 1.57 -6.40 -7.44
CA GLY A 41 0.72 -5.66 -8.37
C GLY A 41 0.18 -4.33 -7.81
N PRO A 42 -0.44 -3.49 -8.66
CA PRO A 42 -0.99 -2.20 -8.26
C PRO A 42 -2.40 -2.36 -7.67
N TYR A 43 -2.49 -2.95 -6.48
CA TYR A 43 -3.78 -3.26 -5.84
C TYR A 43 -4.42 -2.06 -5.13
N PHE A 44 -3.59 -1.15 -4.62
CA PHE A 44 -4.03 0.00 -3.84
C PHE A 44 -3.50 1.31 -4.42
N SER A 45 -4.37 2.32 -4.39
CA SER A 45 -4.05 3.73 -4.57
C SER A 45 -4.13 4.48 -3.23
N PRO A 46 -3.64 5.72 -3.14
CA PRO A 46 -3.80 6.54 -1.94
C PRO A 46 -5.26 6.78 -1.56
N ALA A 47 -6.15 6.86 -2.57
CA ALA A 47 -7.58 7.05 -2.34
C ALA A 47 -8.20 5.81 -1.68
N ASP A 48 -7.84 4.62 -2.15
CA ASP A 48 -8.34 3.35 -1.58
C ASP A 48 -7.91 3.22 -0.10
N LEU A 49 -6.64 3.54 0.21
CA LEU A 49 -6.16 3.51 1.59
C LEU A 49 -6.78 4.59 2.48
N ALA A 50 -7.12 5.76 1.92
CA ALA A 50 -7.82 6.80 2.66
C ALA A 50 -9.28 6.41 2.97
N GLU A 51 -9.95 5.69 2.08
CA GLU A 51 -11.28 5.13 2.32
C GLU A 51 -11.23 4.07 3.44
N ILE A 52 -10.25 3.17 3.40
CA ILE A 52 -10.02 2.19 4.47
C ILE A 52 -9.75 2.88 5.82
N ALA A 53 -8.91 3.91 5.84
CA ALA A 53 -8.63 4.68 7.06
C ALA A 53 -9.91 5.33 7.62
N ALA A 54 -10.75 5.92 6.78
CA ALA A 54 -12.02 6.51 7.19
C ALA A 54 -13.01 5.46 7.73
N GLU A 55 -13.05 4.26 7.14
CA GLU A 55 -13.85 3.15 7.68
C GLU A 55 -13.36 2.68 9.06
N LEU A 56 -12.05 2.66 9.28
CA LEU A 56 -11.46 2.32 10.57
C LEU A 56 -11.80 3.37 11.62
N ASP A 57 -11.64 4.66 11.31
CA ASP A 57 -12.01 5.76 12.21
C ASP A 57 -13.49 5.66 12.62
N ALA A 58 -14.38 5.33 11.67
CA ALA A 58 -15.80 5.16 11.95
C ALA A 58 -16.08 3.97 12.90
N LYS A 59 -15.42 2.84 12.69
CA LYS A 59 -15.54 1.66 13.57
C LYS A 59 -15.00 1.95 14.97
N GLU A 60 -13.89 2.66 15.07
CA GLU A 60 -13.31 3.09 16.35
C GLU A 60 -14.24 4.06 17.08
N ALA A 61 -14.85 5.02 16.37
CA ALA A 61 -15.85 5.93 16.93
C ALA A 61 -17.08 5.18 17.47
N GLU A 62 -17.59 4.20 16.73
CA GLU A 62 -18.69 3.34 17.19
C GLU A 62 -18.33 2.58 18.47
N LEU A 63 -17.12 2.03 18.56
CA LEU A 63 -16.63 1.33 19.74
C LEU A 63 -16.49 2.26 20.95
N MET A 64 -15.98 3.46 20.76
CA MET A 64 -15.85 4.46 21.82
C MET A 64 -17.22 4.90 22.36
N LEU A 65 -18.20 5.06 21.47
CA LEU A 65 -19.58 5.42 21.84
C LEU A 65 -20.37 4.26 22.46
N ALA A 66 -19.99 3.01 22.20
CA ALA A 66 -20.64 1.84 22.81
C ALA A 66 -20.54 1.83 24.34
N ALA A 67 -19.51 2.48 24.91
CA ALA A 67 -19.35 2.68 26.35
C ALA A 67 -20.11 3.92 26.89
N GLY A 68 -20.84 4.64 26.03
CA GLY A 68 -21.56 5.88 26.33
C GLY A 68 -20.80 7.14 25.90
N GLU A 69 -21.46 8.30 26.04
CA GLU A 69 -20.90 9.62 25.74
C GLU A 69 -19.90 10.08 26.82
N THR A 70 -18.78 9.38 26.90
CA THR A 70 -17.68 9.73 27.81
C THR A 70 -16.88 10.91 27.27
N ILE A 71 -16.12 11.58 28.15
CA ILE A 71 -15.21 12.67 27.74
C ILE A 71 -14.21 12.17 26.68
N ASP A 72 -13.72 10.94 26.84
CA ASP A 72 -12.77 10.34 25.90
C ASP A 72 -13.40 10.06 24.54
N ALA A 73 -14.65 9.58 24.50
CA ALA A 73 -15.39 9.39 23.25
C ALA A 73 -15.65 10.72 22.53
N MET A 74 -16.03 11.77 23.27
CA MET A 74 -16.23 13.11 22.69
C MET A 74 -14.91 13.72 22.19
N LYS A 75 -13.79 13.45 22.87
CA LYS A 75 -12.46 13.87 22.42
C LYS A 75 -12.06 13.17 21.14
N PHE A 76 -12.25 11.85 21.08
CA PHE A 76 -11.96 11.04 19.89
C PHE A 76 -12.73 11.53 18.65
N LEU A 77 -14.03 11.80 18.79
CA LEU A 77 -14.88 12.30 17.70
C LEU A 77 -14.51 13.70 17.20
N ALA A 78 -13.77 14.48 17.99
CA ALA A 78 -13.34 15.83 17.64
C ALA A 78 -11.93 15.86 17.02
N GLU A 79 -11.20 14.76 17.07
CA GLU A 79 -9.87 14.63 16.48
C GLU A 79 -9.97 14.32 14.99
N ASP A 80 -8.95 14.74 14.22
CA ASP A 80 -8.78 14.28 12.85
C ASP A 80 -8.46 12.77 12.84
N SER A 81 -8.54 12.13 11.66
CA SER A 81 -8.24 10.72 11.46
C SER A 81 -6.95 10.28 12.17
N GLY A 82 -7.04 9.21 12.95
CA GLY A 82 -5.87 8.55 13.53
C GLY A 82 -5.17 7.65 12.51
N ASN A 83 -5.90 7.23 11.48
CA ASN A 83 -5.46 6.23 10.50
C ASN A 83 -4.81 6.81 9.24
N VAL A 84 -5.07 8.08 8.90
CA VAL A 84 -4.37 8.77 7.81
C VAL A 84 -4.20 10.27 8.08
N ASN A 85 -3.02 10.81 7.78
CA ASN A 85 -2.81 12.26 7.80
C ASN A 85 -2.73 12.89 6.39
N ALA A 86 -2.79 14.22 6.34
CA ALA A 86 -2.77 14.98 5.09
C ALA A 86 -1.51 14.79 4.22
N SER A 87 -0.44 14.21 4.76
CA SER A 87 0.78 13.91 4.00
C SER A 87 0.80 12.48 3.44
N GLY A 88 -0.22 11.67 3.71
CA GLY A 88 -0.30 10.27 3.25
C GLY A 88 0.43 9.27 4.14
N PHE A 89 0.66 9.60 5.41
CA PHE A 89 1.09 8.60 6.39
C PHE A 89 -0.13 7.81 6.85
N PHE A 90 -0.09 6.50 6.61
CA PHE A 90 -1.10 5.53 7.06
C PHE A 90 -0.61 4.84 8.33
N SER A 91 -1.52 4.59 9.28
CA SER A 91 -1.27 3.73 10.44
C SER A 91 -1.07 2.27 10.00
N VAL A 92 -0.70 1.41 10.95
CA VAL A 92 -0.58 -0.04 10.73
C VAL A 92 -1.84 -0.81 11.17
N ASP A 93 -2.81 -0.08 11.72
CA ASP A 93 -3.95 -0.62 12.46
C ASP A 93 -5.06 -1.19 11.56
#